data_AF-A0A1L9R7Q0-F1
#
_entry.id   AF-A0A1L9R7Q0-F1
#
_cell.length_a   1.000
_cell.length_b   1.000
_cell.length_c   1.000
_cell.angle_alpha   90.00
_cell.angle_beta   90.00
_cell.angle_gamma   90.00
#
_symmetry.space_group_name_H-M   'P 1'
#
loop_
_entity.id
_entity.type
_entity.pdbx_description
1 polymer ?
#
loop_
_entity_poly.entity_id
_entity_poly.type
_entity_poly.pdbx_seq_one_letter_code
_entity_poly.pdbx_strand_id
1 'polypeptide(L)'
;MKSPLYILTALLPIAAIALPNPDTGGDGGDELDAPLEERGFEERDLEERDRCRFRKSGSYWKYPCFSSERIGSFRSGDRVDFFCKYKDWYRTSRGWVTRDSKPNNCRENDRC
;
A
#
# COMPACT_ATOMS: atom_id res chain seq x y z
N MET A 1 8.21 -21.24 -40.11
CA MET A 1 7.75 -22.52 -39.52
C MET A 1 7.15 -22.19 -38.16
N LYS A 2 5.87 -22.52 -37.92
CA LYS A 2 5.14 -22.21 -36.67
C LYS A 2 5.44 -23.31 -35.64
N SER A 3 5.88 -22.92 -34.44
CA SER A 3 5.95 -23.81 -33.27
C SER A 3 4.62 -23.76 -32.50
N PRO A 4 4.06 -24.90 -32.08
CA PRO A 4 2.84 -24.94 -31.28
C PRO A 4 3.11 -24.69 -29.79
N LEU A 5 2.21 -23.90 -29.19
CA LEU A 5 2.04 -23.70 -27.75
C LEU A 5 1.58 -25.00 -27.07
N TYR A 6 2.24 -25.41 -25.99
CA TYR A 6 1.74 -26.42 -25.07
C TYR A 6 1.35 -25.74 -23.75
N ILE A 7 0.06 -25.57 -23.53
CA ILE A 7 -0.50 -25.16 -22.23
C ILE A 7 -0.73 -26.46 -21.45
N LEU A 8 0.10 -26.72 -20.44
CA LEU A 8 -0.13 -27.82 -19.50
C LEU A 8 -0.81 -27.22 -18.25
N THR A 9 -2.14 -27.24 -18.23
CA THR A 9 -2.94 -26.90 -17.05
C THR A 9 -2.92 -28.08 -16.07
N ALA A 10 -2.17 -27.98 -14.97
CA ALA A 10 -2.30 -28.92 -13.87
C ALA A 10 -3.46 -28.49 -12.96
N LEU A 11 -4.57 -29.24 -13.01
CA LEU A 11 -5.67 -29.13 -12.06
C LEU A 11 -5.21 -29.68 -10.70
N LEU A 12 -5.04 -28.82 -9.70
CA LEU A 12 -4.87 -29.29 -8.32
C LEU A 12 -6.23 -29.73 -7.76
N PRO A 13 -6.33 -30.92 -7.12
CA PRO A 13 -7.53 -31.33 -6.41
C PRO A 13 -7.69 -30.52 -5.13
N ILE A 14 -8.87 -29.94 -4.95
CA ILE A 14 -9.29 -29.28 -3.70
C ILE A 14 -9.58 -30.38 -2.68
N ALA A 15 -8.72 -30.55 -1.68
CA ALA A 15 -9.00 -31.39 -0.54
C ALA A 15 -9.94 -30.63 0.42
N ALA A 16 -11.21 -31.02 0.45
CA ALA A 16 -12.15 -30.61 1.48
C ALA A 16 -11.82 -31.39 2.77
N ILE A 17 -11.48 -30.67 3.84
CA ILE A 17 -11.37 -31.23 5.19
C ILE A 17 -12.64 -30.84 5.92
N ALA A 18 -13.46 -31.82 6.25
CA ALA A 18 -14.56 -31.70 7.19
C ALA A 18 -14.15 -32.30 8.54
N LEU A 19 -14.89 -31.91 9.59
CA LEU A 19 -14.96 -32.42 10.98
C LEU A 19 -14.32 -31.49 12.03
N PRO A 20 -14.80 -31.51 13.28
CA PRO A 20 -16.18 -31.57 13.78
C PRO A 20 -16.49 -30.41 14.76
N ASN A 21 -17.77 -30.08 14.96
CA ASN A 21 -18.22 -29.28 16.10
C ASN A 21 -18.32 -30.16 17.36
N PRO A 22 -17.74 -29.74 18.48
CA PRO A 22 -18.26 -30.08 19.79
C PRO A 22 -18.77 -28.83 20.54
N ASP A 23 -20.09 -28.70 20.61
CA ASP A 23 -20.72 -28.09 21.78
C ASP A 23 -20.55 -29.05 22.96
N THR A 24 -19.93 -28.62 24.07
CA THR A 24 -20.32 -28.91 25.46
C THR A 24 -19.38 -28.12 26.38
N GLY A 25 -19.98 -27.31 27.27
CA GLY A 25 -19.26 -26.50 28.25
C GLY A 25 -18.55 -27.31 29.34
N GLY A 26 -17.55 -26.67 29.94
CA GLY A 26 -16.81 -27.15 31.09
C GLY A 26 -15.91 -26.03 31.62
N ASP A 27 -16.33 -25.48 32.75
CA ASP A 27 -15.62 -24.50 33.58
C ASP A 27 -14.38 -25.14 34.24
N GLY A 28 -13.31 -24.36 34.40
CA GLY A 28 -12.20 -24.69 35.31
C GLY A 28 -10.78 -24.55 34.77
N GLY A 29 -10.18 -23.38 35.00
CA GLY A 29 -8.90 -23.26 35.69
C GLY A 29 -7.58 -23.56 34.96
N ASP A 30 -6.85 -22.46 34.75
CA ASP A 30 -5.39 -22.30 34.80
C ASP A 30 -4.45 -22.80 33.69
N GLU A 31 -3.83 -21.78 33.09
CA GLU A 31 -2.43 -21.67 32.67
C GLU A 31 -2.03 -22.13 31.25
N LEU A 32 -1.31 -21.19 30.61
CA LEU A 32 -0.53 -21.27 29.36
C LEU A 32 -1.25 -20.92 28.05
N ASP A 33 -1.66 -19.66 27.89
CA ASP A 33 -1.83 -19.07 26.56
C ASP A 33 -0.81 -17.94 26.33
N ALA A 34 0.12 -18.24 25.42
CA ALA A 34 1.12 -17.33 24.91
C ALA A 34 0.45 -16.09 24.26
N PRO A 35 1.01 -14.88 24.38
CA PRO A 35 0.58 -13.77 23.54
C PRO A 35 0.97 -14.11 22.10
N LEU A 36 0.00 -14.53 21.30
CA LEU A 36 0.14 -14.63 19.85
C LEU A 36 0.36 -13.22 19.30
N GLU A 37 1.63 -12.83 19.16
CA GLU A 37 2.08 -11.74 18.30
C GLU A 37 1.82 -12.11 16.83
N GLU A 38 0.55 -12.18 16.42
CA GLU A 38 0.15 -12.30 15.02
C GLU A 38 -0.32 -10.93 14.53
N ARG A 39 0.69 -10.13 14.15
CA ARG A 39 0.68 -9.37 12.89
C ARG A 39 -0.39 -8.27 12.75
N GLY A 40 -0.38 -7.29 13.65
CA GLY A 40 -1.01 -5.98 13.47
C GLY A 40 -0.33 -5.07 12.43
N PHE A 41 0.14 -5.61 11.30
CA PHE A 41 0.91 -4.88 10.29
C PHE A 41 0.05 -4.37 9.12
N GLU A 42 -1.15 -4.91 8.91
CA GLU A 42 -1.92 -4.59 7.70
C GLU A 42 -3.02 -3.53 7.90
N GLU A 43 -3.59 -3.38 9.11
CA GLU A 43 -4.66 -2.37 9.33
C GLU A 43 -4.13 -0.93 9.45
N ARG A 44 -2.98 -0.72 10.11
CA ARG A 44 -2.43 0.65 10.30
C ARG A 44 -1.97 1.29 8.99
N ASP A 45 -1.43 0.48 8.07
CA ASP A 45 -0.93 0.96 6.77
C ASP A 45 -2.07 1.39 5.83
N LEU A 46 -3.25 0.76 5.94
CA LEU A 46 -4.42 1.11 5.15
C LEU A 46 -5.04 2.44 5.61
N GLU A 47 -5.15 2.65 6.92
CA GLU A 47 -5.62 3.92 7.48
C GLU A 47 -4.64 5.07 7.21
N GLU A 48 -3.33 4.81 7.21
CA GLU A 48 -2.33 5.83 6.88
C GLU A 48 -2.38 6.25 5.41
N ARG A 49 -2.52 5.30 4.48
CA ARG A 49 -2.61 5.59 3.04
C ARG A 49 -3.86 6.42 2.68
N ASP A 50 -4.93 6.30 3.44
CA ASP A 50 -6.16 7.06 3.20
C ASP A 50 -6.10 8.53 3.63
N ARG A 51 -5.10 8.89 4.45
CA ARG A 51 -4.87 10.27 4.91
C ARG A 51 -4.10 11.13 3.91
N CYS A 52 -3.49 10.52 2.90
CA CYS A 52 -2.59 11.23 1.98
C CYS A 52 -3.28 11.71 0.72
N ARG A 53 -3.81 12.92 0.82
CA ARG A 53 -4.52 13.62 -0.26
C ARG A 53 -4.01 15.03 -0.43
N PHE A 54 -3.89 15.48 -1.68
CA PHE A 54 -3.55 16.87 -1.96
C PHE A 54 -4.62 17.81 -1.41
N ARG A 55 -4.20 18.91 -0.76
CA ARG A 55 -5.10 19.95 -0.24
C ARG A 55 -5.43 21.05 -1.25
N LYS A 56 -4.66 21.11 -2.33
CA LYS A 56 -4.80 22.06 -3.43
C LYS A 56 -4.46 21.37 -4.74
N SER A 57 -4.95 21.92 -5.85
CA SER A 57 -4.57 21.46 -7.18
C SER A 57 -3.16 21.94 -7.55
N GLY A 58 -2.49 21.22 -8.45
CA GLY A 58 -1.14 21.56 -8.89
C GLY A 58 -0.64 20.70 -10.05
N SER A 59 0.68 20.70 -10.25
CA SER A 59 1.33 20.02 -11.37
C SER A 59 2.39 19.03 -10.91
N TYR A 60 2.52 17.94 -11.67
CA TYR A 60 3.66 17.03 -11.59
C TYR A 60 4.75 17.50 -12.55
N TRP A 61 5.99 17.42 -12.07
CA TRP A 61 7.17 17.83 -12.80
C TRP A 61 8.06 16.62 -13.09
N LYS A 62 8.74 16.65 -14.24
CA LYS A 62 9.63 15.57 -14.66
C LYS A 62 10.85 15.45 -13.75
N TYR A 63 11.41 16.58 -13.34
CA TYR A 63 12.56 16.70 -12.45
C TYR A 63 12.24 17.67 -11.31
N PRO A 64 12.98 17.64 -10.18
CA PRO A 64 12.75 18.52 -9.05
C PRO A 64 13.26 19.96 -9.30
N CYS A 65 12.76 20.60 -10.37
CA CYS A 65 13.02 21.99 -10.71
C CYS A 65 11.88 22.58 -11.55
N PHE A 66 11.63 23.88 -11.41
CA PHE A 66 10.56 24.59 -12.11
C PHE A 66 10.81 24.80 -13.61
N SER A 67 12.04 24.66 -14.08
CA SER A 67 12.38 24.70 -15.51
C SER A 67 12.13 23.36 -16.21
N SER A 68 11.81 22.30 -15.47
CA SER A 68 11.50 21.00 -16.07
C SER A 68 10.12 20.97 -16.71
N GLU A 69 9.92 19.98 -17.57
CA GLU A 69 8.63 19.70 -18.18
C GLU A 69 7.56 19.37 -17.13
N ARG A 70 6.36 19.94 -17.29
CA ARG A 70 5.16 19.53 -16.56
C ARG A 70 4.58 18.29 -17.23
N ILE A 71 4.61 17.17 -16.52
CA ILE A 71 4.19 15.85 -17.05
C ILE A 71 2.77 15.46 -16.64
N GLY A 72 2.09 16.32 -15.87
CA GLY A 72 0.70 16.12 -15.51
C GLY A 72 0.21 17.10 -14.45
N SER A 73 -1.01 16.87 -13.98
CA SER A 73 -1.64 17.63 -12.90
C SER A 73 -2.32 16.72 -11.90
N PHE A 74 -2.53 17.27 -10.71
CA PHE A 74 -3.33 16.69 -9.63
C PHE A 74 -4.35 17.72 -9.15
N ARG A 75 -5.46 17.22 -8.61
CA ARG A 75 -6.54 18.01 -8.02
C ARG A 75 -6.52 17.89 -6.50
N SER A 76 -7.17 18.85 -5.84
CA SER A 76 -7.47 18.70 -4.43
C SER A 76 -8.30 17.43 -4.18
N GLY A 77 -7.97 16.69 -3.13
CA GLY A 77 -8.61 15.42 -2.76
C GLY A 77 -7.98 14.17 -3.41
N ASP A 78 -7.17 14.33 -4.47
CA ASP A 78 -6.46 13.22 -5.12
C ASP A 78 -5.54 12.53 -4.12
N ARG A 79 -5.62 11.19 -4.05
CA ARG A 79 -4.69 10.37 -3.24
C ARG A 79 -3.29 10.40 -3.85
N VAL A 80 -2.28 10.39 -2.99
CA VAL A 80 -0.88 10.41 -3.40
C VAL A 80 0.01 9.70 -2.39
N ASP A 81 0.93 8.89 -2.91
CA ASP A 81 2.04 8.32 -2.14
C ASP A 81 3.32 9.12 -2.39
N PHE A 82 4.03 9.43 -1.31
CA PHE A 82 5.32 10.13 -1.35
C PHE A 82 6.43 9.13 -1.05
N PHE A 83 7.38 8.99 -1.97
CA PHE A 83 8.43 7.98 -1.87
C PHE A 83 9.69 8.52 -1.20
N CYS A 84 10.16 9.68 -1.64
CA CYS A 84 11.33 10.31 -1.06
C CYS A 84 11.38 11.83 -1.33
N LYS A 85 12.29 12.50 -0.62
CA LYS A 85 12.50 13.94 -0.66
C LYS A 85 13.85 14.30 -1.29
N TYR A 86 13.83 15.31 -2.14
CA TYR A 86 15.03 15.99 -2.62
C TYR A 86 14.84 17.50 -2.44
N LYS A 87 15.55 18.10 -1.47
CA LYS A 87 15.38 19.52 -1.08
C LYS A 87 13.91 19.86 -0.77
N ASP A 88 13.29 20.70 -1.60
CA ASP A 88 11.90 21.15 -1.46
C ASP A 88 10.95 20.38 -2.40
N TRP A 89 11.37 19.20 -2.85
CA TRP A 89 10.62 18.37 -3.79
C TRP A 89 10.39 16.98 -3.23
N TYR A 90 9.24 16.41 -3.58
CA TYR A 90 8.85 15.07 -3.21
C TYR A 90 8.57 14.24 -4.45
N ARG A 91 9.13 13.03 -4.48
CA ARG A 91 8.88 12.05 -5.54
C ARG A 91 7.60 11.29 -5.25
N THR A 92 6.78 11.14 -6.28
CA THR A 92 5.56 10.33 -6.30
C THR A 92 5.62 9.35 -7.47
N SER A 93 4.65 8.44 -7.57
CA SER A 93 4.50 7.54 -8.73
C SER A 93 4.29 8.28 -10.06
N ARG A 94 3.76 9.50 -10.02
CA ARG A 94 3.39 10.28 -11.21
C ARG A 94 4.40 11.37 -11.58
N GLY A 95 5.35 11.68 -10.69
CA GLY A 95 6.30 12.76 -10.90
C GLY A 95 6.77 13.42 -9.62
N TRP A 96 7.43 14.57 -9.77
CA TRP A 96 7.87 15.41 -8.67
C TRP A 96 6.84 16.48 -8.35
N VAL A 97 6.62 16.73 -7.07
CA VAL A 97 5.78 17.83 -6.57
C VAL A 97 6.56 18.66 -5.56
N THR A 98 6.18 19.92 -5.39
CA THR A 98 6.83 20.82 -4.44
C THR A 98 6.41 20.51 -3.01
N ARG A 99 7.22 20.97 -2.03
CA ARG A 99 6.95 20.82 -0.60
C ARG A 99 5.56 21.33 -0.21
N ASP A 100 5.14 22.45 -0.78
CA ASP A 100 3.85 23.07 -0.46
C ASP A 100 2.64 22.23 -0.89
N SER A 101 2.87 21.18 -1.70
CA SER A 101 1.84 20.26 -2.14
C SER A 101 1.70 19.06 -1.20
N LYS A 102 2.72 18.76 -0.39
CA LYS A 102 2.71 17.62 0.54
C LYS A 102 1.96 17.98 1.84
N PRO A 103 0.91 17.24 2.22
CA PRO A 103 0.30 17.37 3.54
C PRO A 103 1.28 16.97 4.65
N ASN A 104 1.29 17.71 5.77
CA ASN A 104 2.18 17.44 6.90
C ASN A 104 1.95 16.07 7.56
N ASN A 105 0.73 15.53 7.44
CA ASN A 105 0.33 14.24 8.01
C ASN A 105 0.68 13.04 7.14
N CYS A 106 1.45 13.23 6.06
CA CYS A 106 1.91 12.18 5.16
C CYS A 106 3.37 11.85 5.41
N ARG A 107 3.66 10.58 5.70
CA ARG A 107 5.02 10.08 5.77
C ARG A 107 5.55 9.73 4.37
N GLU A 108 6.87 9.68 4.26
CA GLU A 108 7.57 9.22 3.07
C GLU A 108 7.96 7.76 3.27
N ASN A 109 7.98 6.97 2.21
CA ASN A 109 8.27 5.53 2.30
C ASN A 109 9.76 5.19 2.21
N ASP A 110 10.68 6.14 2.43
CA ASP A 110 12.16 6.02 2.37
C ASP A 110 12.74 5.27 1.14
N ARG A 111 11.94 5.08 0.09
CA ARG A 111 12.30 4.36 -1.14
C ARG A 111 12.63 5.36 -2.22
N CYS A 112 13.93 5.47 -2.51
CA CYS A 112 14.56 6.33 -3.49
C CYS A 112 15.65 5.45 -4.14
#